data_AF-A0A8J7Y0B2-F1
#
_entry.id   AF-A0A8J7Y0B2-F1
#
_cell.length_a   1.000
_cell.length_b   1.000
_cell.length_c   1.000
_cell.angle_alpha   90.00
_cell.angle_beta   90.00
_cell.angle_gamma   90.00
#
_symmetry.space_group_name_H-M   'P 1'
#
loop_
_entity.id
_entity.type
_entity.pdbx_description
1 polymer ?
#
loop_
_entity_poly.entity_id
_entity_poly.type
_entity_poly.pdbx_seq_one_letter_code
_entity_poly.pdbx_strand_id
1 'polypeptide(L)'
;MKKFEEISAEVILKSQSGRSLADTDVITAENIDEFMPTAETISEAKRHLQELGFTVVQSGVTLTIMGKLERFKEVFKVEMTLEKDEQTGNVAVHSEGESVIPDSLKNVVENVVFLGPPELF
;
A
#
# COMPACT_ATOMS: atom_id res chain seq x y z
N MET A 1 1.55 -12.97 -25.89
CA MET A 1 0.98 -13.21 -24.53
C MET A 1 1.20 -11.93 -23.72
N LYS A 2 0.14 -11.28 -23.22
CA LYS A 2 0.29 -10.15 -22.31
C LYS A 2 0.82 -10.70 -20.97
N LYS A 3 2.04 -10.32 -20.56
CA LYS A 3 2.47 -10.50 -19.17
C LYS A 3 1.49 -9.70 -18.32
N PHE A 4 0.72 -10.37 -17.48
CA PHE A 4 -0.03 -9.69 -16.43
C PHE A 4 1.03 -9.28 -15.42
N GLU A 5 1.36 -8.00 -15.39
CA GLU A 5 2.33 -7.49 -14.43
C GLU A 5 1.65 -7.40 -13.08
N GLU A 6 2.00 -8.37 -12.23
CA GLU A 6 1.72 -8.28 -10.80
C GLU A 6 2.64 -7.24 -10.20
N ILE A 7 2.05 -6.34 -9.43
CA ILE A 7 2.76 -5.30 -8.71
C ILE A 7 2.45 -5.44 -7.22
N SER A 8 3.27 -4.80 -6.39
CA SER A 8 3.07 -4.70 -4.95
C SER A 8 2.92 -3.26 -4.51
N ALA A 9 2.12 -3.03 -3.47
CA ALA A 9 2.01 -1.75 -2.78
C ALA A 9 2.01 -1.98 -1.27
N GLU A 10 2.41 -0.95 -0.53
CA GLU A 10 2.40 -0.96 0.93
C GLU A 10 1.16 -0.23 1.44
N VAL A 11 0.44 -0.84 2.37
CA VAL A 11 -0.77 -0.29 2.98
C VAL A 11 -0.45 0.14 4.40
N ILE A 12 -0.64 1.43 4.66
CA ILE A 12 -0.54 2.03 5.99
C ILE A 12 -1.92 1.93 6.64
N LEU A 13 -1.97 1.26 7.78
CA LEU A 13 -3.19 1.08 8.55
C LEU A 13 -3.39 2.24 9.52
N LYS A 14 -4.64 2.51 9.86
CA LYS A 14 -4.94 3.48 10.92
C LYS A 14 -4.45 2.96 12.26
N SER A 15 -3.73 3.79 13.00
CA SER A 15 -3.34 3.48 14.36
C SER A 15 -4.51 3.55 15.33
N GLN A 16 -4.34 2.96 16.52
CA GLN A 16 -5.31 3.07 17.59
C GLN A 16 -5.53 4.52 18.05
N SER A 17 -4.48 5.35 18.03
CA SER A 17 -4.55 6.74 18.48
C SER A 17 -5.05 7.71 17.40
N GLY A 18 -5.05 7.27 16.13
CA GLY A 18 -5.29 8.12 14.97
C GLY A 18 -4.05 8.87 14.47
N ARG A 19 -2.88 8.71 15.10
CA ARG A 19 -1.59 9.24 14.62
C ARG A 19 -1.05 8.36 13.48
N SER A 20 -0.41 8.97 12.49
CA SER A 20 0.11 8.24 11.33
C SER A 20 1.58 7.86 11.48
N LEU A 21 1.95 6.69 10.95
CA LEU A 21 3.34 6.34 10.68
C LEU A 21 3.98 7.16 9.56
N ALA A 22 3.17 7.83 8.73
CA ALA A 22 3.63 8.71 7.66
C ALA A 22 3.87 10.16 8.14
N ASP A 23 3.49 10.50 9.37
CA ASP A 23 3.73 11.82 9.94
C ASP A 23 5.19 11.99 10.37
N THR A 24 5.66 13.23 10.45
CA THR A 24 7.06 13.58 10.79
C THR A 24 7.40 13.47 12.28
N ASP A 25 6.54 12.84 13.08
CA ASP A 25 6.73 12.74 14.52
C ASP A 25 7.91 11.81 14.86
N VAL A 26 8.64 12.16 15.93
CA VAL A 26 9.73 11.30 16.41
C VAL A 26 9.14 10.06 17.06
N ILE A 27 9.26 8.92 16.37
CA ILE A 27 8.84 7.61 16.87
C ILE A 27 9.97 7.02 17.71
N THR A 28 9.68 6.69 18.96
CA THR A 28 10.59 6.06 19.92
C THR A 28 9.97 4.77 20.46
N ALA A 29 10.76 3.96 21.15
CA ALA A 29 10.24 2.73 21.76
C ALA A 29 9.15 3.00 22.82
N GLU A 30 9.18 4.19 23.44
CA GLU A 30 8.21 4.59 24.46
C GLU A 30 6.86 5.04 23.90
N ASN A 31 6.80 5.48 22.64
CA ASN A 31 5.57 6.00 22.02
C ASN A 31 5.08 5.19 20.81
N ILE A 32 5.81 4.15 20.39
CA ILE A 32 5.51 3.35 19.21
C ILE A 32 4.08 2.80 19.22
N ASP A 33 3.58 2.40 20.40
CA ASP A 33 2.23 1.83 20.57
C ASP A 33 1.12 2.78 20.10
N GLU A 34 1.33 4.10 20.14
CA GLU A 34 0.36 5.08 19.65
C GLU A 34 0.20 5.02 18.13
N PHE A 35 1.23 4.58 17.41
CA PHE A 35 1.25 4.47 15.95
C PHE A 35 0.87 3.07 15.47
N MET A 36 0.71 2.11 16.38
CA MET A 36 0.36 0.73 16.05
C MET A 36 -1.13 0.61 15.72
N PRO A 37 -1.50 -0.12 14.66
CA PRO A 37 -2.88 -0.55 14.46
C PRO A 37 -3.25 -1.63 15.48
N THR A 38 -4.53 -1.73 15.82
CA THR A 38 -5.03 -2.82 16.67
C THR A 38 -5.07 -4.14 15.89
N ALA A 39 -5.08 -5.28 16.59
CA ALA A 39 -5.25 -6.58 15.96
C ALA A 39 -6.56 -6.71 15.15
N GLU A 40 -7.63 -6.04 15.61
CA GLU A 40 -8.91 -5.97 14.92
C GLU A 40 -8.77 -5.19 13.60
N THR A 41 -8.16 -4.00 13.63
CA THR A 41 -7.87 -3.19 12.44
C THR A 41 -7.06 -3.98 11.40
N ILE A 42 -6.02 -4.70 11.83
CA ILE A 42 -5.20 -5.55 10.94
C ILE A 42 -6.07 -6.65 10.30
N SER A 43 -6.86 -7.35 11.11
CA SER A 43 -7.70 -8.46 10.64
C SER A 43 -8.78 -7.98 9.65
N GLU A 44 -9.43 -6.84 9.95
CA GLU A 44 -10.45 -6.25 9.09
C GLU A 44 -9.86 -5.74 7.77
N ALA A 45 -8.74 -5.00 7.82
CA ALA A 45 -8.07 -4.52 6.62
C ALA A 45 -7.65 -5.69 5.72
N LYS A 46 -7.06 -6.74 6.30
CA LYS A 46 -6.67 -7.95 5.56
C LYS A 46 -7.87 -8.59 4.88
N ARG A 47 -8.99 -8.80 5.59
CA ARG A 47 -10.20 -9.38 5.02
C ARG A 47 -10.73 -8.54 3.86
N HIS A 48 -10.87 -7.23 4.04
CA HIS A 48 -11.38 -6.34 3.00
C HIS A 48 -10.47 -6.27 1.77
N LEU A 49 -9.15 -6.20 1.95
CA LEU A 49 -8.20 -6.22 0.84
C LEU A 49 -8.23 -7.54 0.07
N GLN A 50 -8.40 -8.67 0.77
CA GLN A 50 -8.57 -9.98 0.14
C GLN A 50 -9.88 -10.08 -0.65
N GLU A 51 -10.99 -9.55 -0.11
CA GLU A 51 -12.28 -9.47 -0.80
C GLU A 51 -12.22 -8.61 -2.07
N LEU A 52 -11.35 -7.59 -2.08
CA LEU A 52 -11.07 -6.76 -3.25
C LEU A 52 -10.16 -7.45 -4.28
N GLY A 53 -9.68 -8.67 -3.99
CA GLY A 53 -8.92 -9.50 -4.92
C GLY A 53 -7.41 -9.35 -4.83
N PHE A 54 -6.88 -8.83 -3.72
CA PHE A 54 -5.44 -8.76 -3.47
C PHE A 54 -4.96 -9.95 -2.64
N THR A 55 -3.72 -10.38 -2.92
CA THR A 55 -2.95 -11.18 -1.97
C THR A 55 -2.38 -10.25 -0.91
N VAL A 56 -2.53 -10.59 0.37
CA VAL A 56 -2.12 -9.74 1.49
C VAL A 56 -1.09 -10.46 2.35
N VAL A 57 0.07 -9.84 2.52
CA VAL A 57 1.13 -10.28 3.43
C VAL A 57 1.30 -9.22 4.52
N GLN A 58 1.32 -9.66 5.78
CA GLN A 58 1.57 -8.74 6.89
C GLN A 58 3.07 -8.47 7.02
N SER A 59 3.45 -7.20 7.12
CA SER A 59 4.85 -6.75 7.26
C SER A 59 4.97 -5.84 8.48
N GLY A 60 5.09 -6.44 9.67
CA GLY A 60 5.09 -5.69 10.93
C GLY A 60 3.77 -4.95 11.16
N VAL A 61 3.82 -3.62 11.00
CA VAL A 61 2.75 -2.65 11.30
C VAL A 61 1.96 -2.23 10.06
N THR A 62 2.44 -2.60 8.87
CA THR A 62 1.82 -2.35 7.57
C THR A 62 1.41 -3.68 6.93
N LEU A 63 0.66 -3.59 5.83
CA LEU A 63 0.34 -4.73 4.98
C LEU A 63 0.91 -4.51 3.58
N THR A 64 1.62 -5.50 3.05
CA THR A 64 1.97 -5.53 1.64
C THR A 64 0.83 -6.21 0.87
N ILE A 65 0.32 -5.54 -0.16
CA ILE A 65 -0.67 -6.10 -1.08
C ILE A 65 -0.07 -6.37 -2.45
N MET A 66 -0.44 -7.49 -3.05
CA MET A 66 -0.01 -7.89 -4.39
C MET A 66 -1.21 -8.17 -5.28
N GLY A 67 -1.11 -7.78 -6.55
CA GLY A 67 -2.17 -8.02 -7.52
C GLY A 67 -1.84 -7.47 -8.90
N LYS A 68 -2.79 -7.62 -9.83
CA LYS A 68 -2.66 -7.07 -11.18
C LYS A 68 -2.76 -5.55 -11.16
N LEU A 69 -1.93 -4.87 -11.95
CA LEU A 69 -1.97 -3.40 -12.11
C LEU A 69 -3.38 -2.84 -12.33
N GLU A 70 -4.18 -3.47 -13.20
CA GLU A 70 -5.57 -3.03 -13.46
C GLU A 70 -6.46 -3.06 -12.21
N ARG A 71 -6.21 -3.98 -11.28
CA ARG A 71 -6.97 -4.07 -10.02
C ARG A 71 -6.64 -2.88 -9.11
N PHE A 72 -5.38 -2.45 -9.07
CA PHE A 72 -4.99 -1.26 -8.32
C PHE A 72 -5.66 0.00 -8.86
N LYS A 73 -5.65 0.18 -10.20
CA LYS A 73 -6.37 1.29 -10.86
C LYS A 73 -7.86 1.27 -10.55
N GLU A 74 -8.48 0.10 -10.63
CA GLU A 74 -9.92 -0.05 -10.39
C GLU A 74 -10.31 0.28 -8.94
N VAL A 75 -9.56 -0.26 -7.98
CA VAL A 75 -9.90 -0.15 -6.54
C VAL A 75 -9.50 1.21 -5.98
N PHE A 76 -8.27 1.64 -6.23
CA PHE A 76 -7.70 2.85 -5.62
C PHE A 76 -7.82 4.09 -6.50
N LYS A 77 -8.45 3.98 -7.68
CA LYS A 77 -8.65 5.08 -8.63
C LYS A 77 -7.37 5.86 -8.94
N VAL A 78 -6.24 5.15 -8.95
CA VAL A 78 -4.91 5.68 -9.21
C VAL A 78 -4.53 5.42 -10.67
N GLU A 79 -3.91 6.39 -11.32
CA GLU A 79 -3.33 6.19 -12.63
C GLU A 79 -1.93 5.59 -12.49
N MET A 80 -1.65 4.56 -13.28
CA MET A 80 -0.37 3.85 -13.21
C MET A 80 0.16 3.53 -14.59
N THR A 81 1.44 3.76 -14.81
CA THR A 81 2.16 3.43 -16.03
C THR A 81 3.30 2.47 -15.72
N LEU A 82 3.61 1.64 -16.72
CA LEU A 82 4.71 0.70 -16.67
C LEU A 82 5.80 1.25 -17.57
N GLU A 83 6.91 1.62 -16.97
CA GLU A 83 8.09 2.05 -17.71
C GLU A 83 9.11 0.92 -17.68
N LYS A 84 9.56 0.51 -18.87
CA LYS A 84 10.64 -0.45 -18.96
C LYS A 84 11.94 0.32 -19.06
N ASP A 85 12.80 0.12 -18.07
CA ASP A 85 14.16 0.61 -18.10
C ASP A 85 14.90 -0.05 -19.29
N GLU A 86 15.35 0.77 -20.24
CA GLU A 86 16.03 0.31 -21.44
C GLU A 86 17.43 -0.27 -21.17
N GLN A 87 18.07 0.12 -20.07
CA GLN A 87 19.42 -0.31 -19.69
C GLN A 87 19.41 -1.62 -18.90
N THR A 88 18.49 -1.74 -17.94
CA THR A 88 18.42 -2.93 -17.07
C THR A 88 17.41 -3.96 -17.56
N GLY A 89 16.47 -3.55 -18.42
CA GLY A 89 15.34 -4.36 -18.84
C GLY A 89 14.28 -4.58 -17.76
N ASN A 90 14.43 -3.93 -16.60
CA ASN A 90 13.49 -3.98 -15.48
C ASN A 90 12.24 -3.18 -15.81
N VAL A 91 11.12 -3.57 -15.20
CA VAL A 91 9.87 -2.82 -15.33
C VAL A 91 9.62 -2.08 -14.02
N ALA A 92 9.49 -0.77 -14.13
CA ALA A 92 9.15 0.16 -13.08
C ALA A 92 7.67 0.51 -13.15
N VAL A 93 7.04 0.64 -11.99
CA VAL A 93 5.67 1.13 -11.86
C VAL A 93 5.72 2.58 -11.44
N HIS A 94 5.13 3.47 -12.22
CA HIS A 94 4.94 4.86 -11.85
C HIS A 94 3.46 5.07 -11.55
N SER A 95 3.16 5.59 -10.36
CA SER A 95 1.82 6.05 -10.00
C SER A 95 1.75 7.57 -10.11
N GLU A 96 0.75 8.08 -10.80
CA GLU A 96 0.49 9.51 -10.91
C GLU A 96 -0.73 9.90 -10.05
N GLY A 97 -0.58 10.97 -9.25
CA GLY A 97 -1.64 11.50 -8.40
C GLY A 97 -1.82 10.79 -7.06
N GLU A 98 -2.80 11.25 -6.29
CA GLU A 98 -3.17 10.65 -5.00
C GLU A 98 -4.11 9.47 -5.19
N SER A 99 -3.89 8.41 -4.42
CA SER A 99 -4.77 7.25 -4.41
C SER A 99 -6.02 7.51 -3.57
N VAL A 100 -7.16 6.95 -4.00
CA VAL A 100 -8.44 7.05 -3.28
C VAL A 100 -8.65 5.77 -2.48
N ILE A 101 -8.82 5.91 -1.16
CA ILE A 101 -9.19 4.79 -0.31
C ILE A 101 -10.71 4.53 -0.43
N PRO A 102 -11.13 3.32 -0.87
CA PRO A 102 -12.55 3.00 -1.00
C PRO A 102 -13.25 2.95 0.36
N ASP A 103 -14.56 3.17 0.39
CA ASP A 103 -15.35 3.26 1.64
C ASP A 103 -15.20 2.03 2.55
N SER A 104 -15.05 0.84 1.96
CA SER A 104 -14.82 -0.41 2.70
C SER A 104 -13.49 -0.43 3.48
N LEU A 105 -12.53 0.43 3.11
CA LEU A 105 -11.21 0.51 3.73
C LEU A 105 -11.02 1.79 4.56
N LYS A 106 -11.85 2.82 4.39
CA LYS A 106 -11.66 4.14 5.04
C LYS A 106 -11.54 4.12 6.56
N ASN A 107 -12.08 3.10 7.23
CA ASN A 107 -12.03 3.00 8.69
C ASN A 107 -10.77 2.32 9.22
N VAL A 108 -10.03 1.61 8.36
CA VAL A 108 -8.92 0.74 8.77
C VAL A 108 -7.62 1.01 8.01
N VAL A 109 -7.72 1.55 6.80
CA VAL A 109 -6.60 2.00 5.98
C VAL A 109 -6.51 3.51 6.04
N GLU A 110 -5.29 3.98 6.24
CA GLU A 110 -4.97 5.40 6.17
C GLU A 110 -4.50 5.78 4.77
N ASN A 111 -3.53 5.03 4.23
CA ASN A 111 -2.94 5.33 2.93
C ASN A 111 -2.43 4.07 2.23
N VAL A 112 -2.25 4.15 0.92
CA VAL A 112 -1.59 3.13 0.09
C VAL A 112 -0.42 3.78 -0.64
N VAL A 113 0.76 3.25 -0.39
CA VAL A 113 2.03 3.73 -0.95
C VAL A 113 2.45 2.78 -2.06
N PHE A 114 2.60 3.34 -3.26
CA PHE A 114 3.14 2.64 -4.41
C PHE A 114 4.64 2.94 -4.47
N LEU A 115 5.45 1.91 -4.26
CA LEU A 115 6.90 2.05 -4.36
C LEU A 115 7.25 2.23 -5.84
N GLY A 116 7.70 3.44 -6.20
CA GLY A 116 8.31 3.70 -7.49
C GLY A 116 9.63 2.94 -7.66
N PRO A 117 10.21 2.93 -8.87
CA PRO A 117 11.55 2.38 -9.04
C PRO A 117 12.55 3.07 -8.10
N PRO A 118 13.54 2.34 -7.55
CA PRO A 118 14.58 2.95 -6.74
C PRO A 118 15.34 3.99 -7.55
N GLU A 119 15.49 5.20 -7.02
CA GLU A 119 16.44 6.19 -7.55
C GLU A 119 17.85 5.67 -7.28
N LEU A 120 18.61 5.38 -8.34
CA LEU A 120 20.03 5.08 -8.23
C LEU A 120 20.79 6.41 -8.18
N PHE A 121 21.40 6.71 -7.03
CA PHE A 121 22.27 7.88 -6.83
C PHE A 121 23.69 7.65 -7.36
#